data_AF-A0AAE5AX25-F1
#
_entry.id   AF-A0AAE5AX25-F1
#
_cell.length_a   1.000
_cell.length_b   1.000
_cell.length_c   1.000
_cell.angle_alpha   90.00
_cell.angle_beta   90.00
_cell.angle_gamma   90.00
#
_symmetry.space_group_name_H-M   'P 1'
#
loop_
_entity.id
_entity.type
_entity.pdbx_description
1 polymer ?
#
loop_
_entity_poly.entity_id
_entity_poly.type
_entity_poly.pdbx_seq_one_letter_code
_entity_poly.pdbx_strand_id
1 'polypeptide(L)'
;MVNALETDVSIKPGRFFLVAGIGLGWHAASKLLRLMLALGLAALSLLSIEFLLEPLAELGLVYKLHQDIGGASLATLSLLGAIAAGRVVQQQIRPVRAGASPAHTQLAGRIVRENSRAAAGLVALGDKQVLFSNAGDAFLMYARRGRRFVVLFDPVGPRTAWPQLVTKLLKEAKACGCRVAFYQVSPDFLPVAADAGLRLFKLGDQAIVDLHRFDLKGGDWLKLRRSINRAERDGLEFSIVPPAEVSELLDELAYVSDVWLAHHKAGEKGFSLGTFQRCYLCAHPVAVIRLEGRIVAFANILTTETKQDAFIDLMRHLPGTHRGMMDLLFVKIMLHLKAEGYRQLDMGMAPLSGLSARPTAPLWHRLGRLVYENGERLYNFKGVHAFKAKFDPDWQPRYLAVSGKREALPAVVDTALLISGGVRQLVRR
;
A
#
# COMPACT_ATOMS: atom_id res chain seq x y z
N MET A 1 53.94 -11.62 28.17
CA MET A 1 54.75 -12.85 28.16
C MET A 1 53.90 -13.91 27.49
N VAL A 2 53.99 -14.11 26.16
CA VAL A 2 54.90 -15.07 25.47
C VAL A 2 54.56 -16.50 25.96
N ASN A 3 54.07 -17.49 25.19
CA ASN A 3 54.16 -17.87 23.77
C ASN A 3 52.95 -18.81 23.46
N ALA A 4 52.28 -18.70 22.30
CA ALA A 4 52.56 -19.41 21.05
C ALA A 4 52.35 -20.93 21.10
N LEU A 5 51.34 -21.42 20.37
CA LEU A 5 51.43 -22.63 19.54
C LEU A 5 50.52 -22.45 18.33
N GLU A 6 51.18 -22.18 17.21
CA GLU A 6 50.65 -22.16 15.84
C GLU A 6 50.10 -23.54 15.47
N THR A 7 48.98 -23.55 14.75
CA THR A 7 48.78 -24.53 13.69
C THR A 7 48.26 -23.81 12.46
N ASP A 8 49.08 -23.92 11.45
CA ASP A 8 49.07 -23.21 10.19
C ASP A 8 48.08 -23.92 9.24
N VAL A 9 47.05 -23.20 8.79
CA VAL A 9 46.22 -23.63 7.65
C VAL A 9 46.16 -22.47 6.67
N SER A 10 47.06 -22.57 5.70
CA SER A 10 47.14 -21.78 4.48
C SER A 10 45.78 -21.70 3.76
N ILE A 11 45.15 -20.51 3.76
CA ILE A 11 44.01 -20.20 2.88
C ILE A 11 44.49 -19.16 1.86
N LYS A 12 44.54 -19.57 0.59
CA LYS A 12 44.88 -18.76 -0.59
C LYS A 12 44.03 -17.47 -0.66
N PRO A 13 44.61 -16.29 -0.98
CA PRO A 13 43.84 -15.09 -1.24
C PRO A 13 43.39 -15.12 -2.70
N GLY A 14 42.15 -15.54 -2.95
CA GLY A 14 41.66 -15.65 -4.32
C GLY A 14 40.17 -15.84 -4.39
N ARG A 15 39.40 -14.79 -4.06
CA ARG A 15 38.01 -14.53 -4.52
C ARG A 15 37.37 -13.35 -3.77
N PHE A 16 37.86 -12.13 -3.96
CA PHE A 16 37.16 -10.93 -3.47
C PHE A 16 36.97 -9.80 -4.49
N PHE A 17 37.35 -9.99 -5.76
CA PHE A 17 37.24 -8.94 -6.78
C PHE A 17 36.17 -9.13 -7.88
N LEU A 18 35.37 -10.20 -7.86
CA LEU A 18 34.48 -10.48 -9.01
C LEU A 18 33.00 -10.06 -8.88
N VAL A 19 32.55 -9.52 -7.73
CA VAL A 19 31.10 -9.21 -7.54
C VAL A 19 30.76 -7.73 -7.75
N ALA A 20 31.73 -6.81 -7.65
CA ALA A 20 31.49 -5.38 -7.90
C ALA A 20 31.36 -5.03 -9.40
N GLY A 21 31.90 -5.86 -10.31
CA GLY A 21 31.85 -5.62 -11.76
C GLY A 21 30.51 -5.94 -12.43
N ILE A 22 29.69 -6.81 -11.83
CA ILE A 22 28.45 -7.31 -12.46
C ILE A 22 27.28 -6.30 -12.27
N GLY A 23 27.29 -5.53 -11.18
CA GLY A 23 26.25 -4.53 -10.88
C GLY A 23 26.31 -3.28 -11.74
N LEU A 24 27.52 -2.79 -12.05
CA LEU A 24 27.73 -1.66 -12.97
C LEU A 24 27.43 -2.07 -14.42
N GLY A 25 27.83 -3.28 -14.81
CA GLY A 25 27.57 -3.83 -16.14
C GLY A 25 26.09 -3.96 -16.47
N TRP A 26 25.25 -4.37 -15.51
CA TRP A 26 23.80 -4.50 -15.73
C TRP A 26 23.08 -3.14 -15.86
N HIS A 27 23.51 -2.12 -15.10
CA HIS A 27 22.96 -0.77 -15.23
C HIS A 27 23.38 -0.12 -16.54
N ALA A 28 24.65 -0.29 -16.95
CA ALA A 28 25.14 0.16 -18.24
C ALA A 28 24.44 -0.60 -19.39
N ALA A 29 24.31 -1.92 -19.31
CA ALA A 29 23.63 -2.75 -20.30
C ALA A 29 22.14 -2.43 -20.42
N SER A 30 21.45 -2.16 -19.30
CA SER A 30 20.03 -1.76 -19.34
C SER A 30 19.83 -0.35 -19.91
N LYS A 31 20.79 0.57 -19.71
CA LYS A 31 20.79 1.88 -20.36
C LYS A 31 21.10 1.76 -21.85
N LEU A 32 22.07 0.93 -22.23
CA LEU A 32 22.45 0.67 -23.62
C LEU A 32 21.30 0.00 -24.39
N LEU A 33 20.63 -0.99 -23.78
CA LEU A 33 19.48 -1.67 -24.37
C LEU A 33 18.30 -0.71 -24.58
N ARG A 34 18.04 0.20 -23.63
CA ARG A 34 17.01 1.24 -23.78
C ARG A 34 17.39 2.27 -24.85
N LEU A 35 18.66 2.61 -24.96
CA LEU A 35 19.16 3.50 -26.01
C LEU A 35 19.03 2.84 -27.39
N MET A 36 19.37 1.55 -27.51
CA MET A 36 19.22 0.79 -28.75
C MET A 36 17.76 0.55 -29.13
N LEU A 37 16.87 0.32 -28.15
CA LEU A 37 15.42 0.26 -28.40
C LEU A 37 14.86 1.62 -28.84
N ALA A 38 15.34 2.72 -28.25
CA ALA A 38 14.93 4.07 -28.65
C ALA A 38 15.47 4.44 -30.05
N LEU A 39 16.71 4.09 -30.36
CA LEU A 39 17.30 4.26 -31.69
C LEU A 39 16.62 3.36 -32.72
N GLY A 40 16.27 2.13 -32.34
CA GLY A 40 15.50 1.20 -33.17
C GLY A 40 14.09 1.70 -33.46
N LEU A 41 13.38 2.23 -32.46
CA LEU A 41 12.07 2.89 -32.65
C LEU A 41 12.18 4.17 -33.47
N ALA A 42 13.25 4.95 -33.32
CA ALA A 42 13.50 6.13 -34.13
C ALA A 42 13.81 5.76 -35.59
N ALA A 43 14.63 4.73 -35.82
CA ALA A 43 14.91 4.18 -37.14
C ALA A 43 13.64 3.58 -37.78
N LEU A 44 12.82 2.85 -37.01
CA LEU A 44 11.54 2.33 -37.47
C LEU A 44 10.55 3.47 -37.80
N SER A 45 10.58 4.57 -37.05
CA SER A 45 9.78 5.76 -37.34
C SER A 45 10.24 6.49 -38.60
N LEU A 46 11.56 6.55 -38.85
CA LEU A 46 12.13 7.10 -40.09
C LEU A 46 11.80 6.22 -41.30
N LEU A 47 11.94 4.90 -41.17
CA LEU A 47 11.56 3.92 -42.20
C LEU A 47 10.05 3.91 -42.48
N SER A 48 9.21 4.08 -41.45
CA SER A 48 7.76 4.18 -41.65
C SER A 48 7.33 5.52 -42.23
N ILE A 49 8.09 6.61 -42.01
CA ILE A 49 7.90 7.87 -42.74
C ILE A 49 8.25 7.68 -44.22
N GLU A 50 9.35 7.00 -44.54
CA GLU A 50 9.75 6.67 -45.93
C GLU A 50 8.72 5.77 -46.64
N PHE A 51 8.23 4.74 -45.94
CA PHE A 51 7.22 3.80 -46.44
C PHE A 51 5.80 4.39 -46.53
N LEU A 52 5.47 5.41 -45.73
CA LEU A 52 4.22 6.18 -45.90
C LEU A 52 4.34 7.26 -46.99
N LEU A 53 5.56 7.73 -47.29
CA LEU A 53 5.81 8.74 -48.32
C LEU A 53 5.73 8.15 -49.74
N GLU A 54 6.08 6.88 -49.96
CA GLU A 54 5.91 6.20 -51.25
C GLU A 54 4.47 6.24 -51.81
N PRO A 55 3.42 5.81 -51.08
CA PRO A 55 2.04 5.87 -51.56
C PRO A 55 1.49 7.31 -51.64
N LEU A 56 2.06 8.27 -50.88
CA LEU A 56 1.71 9.68 -50.97
C LEU A 56 2.39 10.40 -52.16
N ALA A 57 3.53 9.87 -52.64
CA ALA A 57 4.21 10.35 -53.83
C ALA A 57 3.47 9.95 -55.12
N GLU A 58 2.86 8.76 -55.16
CA GLU A 58 2.01 8.33 -56.28
C GLU A 58 0.71 9.15 -56.42
N LEU A 59 0.21 9.72 -55.32
CA LEU A 59 -0.97 10.60 -55.30
C LEU A 59 -0.67 12.08 -55.62
N GLY A 60 0.59 12.42 -55.95
CA GLY A 60 1.02 13.79 -56.29
C GLY A 60 0.99 14.79 -55.12
N LEU A 61 0.66 14.36 -53.89
CA LEU A 61 0.56 15.23 -52.72
C LEU A 61 1.94 15.59 -52.14
N VAL A 62 2.92 14.67 -52.22
CA VAL A 62 4.29 14.91 -51.70
C VAL A 62 5.05 15.92 -52.55
N TYR A 63 4.84 15.90 -53.88
CA TYR A 63 5.50 16.84 -54.79
C TYR A 63 5.05 18.29 -54.52
N LYS A 64 3.77 18.49 -54.18
CA LYS A 64 3.23 19.82 -53.78
C LYS A 64 3.73 20.26 -52.40
N LEU A 65 3.79 19.35 -51.42
CA LEU A 65 4.29 19.70 -50.08
C LEU A 65 5.81 20.01 -50.08
N HIS A 66 6.58 19.39 -50.98
CA HIS A 66 8.02 19.59 -51.11
C HIS A 66 8.40 20.91 -51.82
N GLN A 67 7.53 21.42 -52.71
CA GLN A 67 7.72 22.74 -53.34
C GLN A 67 7.32 23.91 -52.43
N ASP A 68 6.24 23.77 -51.65
CA ASP A 68 5.73 24.87 -50.82
C ASP A 68 6.44 24.99 -49.46
N ILE A 69 7.05 23.92 -48.97
CA ILE A 69 7.73 23.91 -47.67
C ILE A 69 9.14 23.34 -47.84
N GLY A 70 10.08 24.22 -48.21
CA GLY A 70 11.48 23.84 -48.49
C GLY A 70 12.12 23.01 -47.37
N GLY A 71 13.09 22.14 -47.71
CA GLY A 71 13.64 21.10 -46.82
C GLY A 71 14.08 21.53 -45.41
N ALA A 72 14.37 22.83 -45.20
CA ALA A 72 14.61 23.40 -43.87
C ALA A 72 13.41 23.25 -42.92
N SER A 73 12.18 23.31 -43.45
CA SER A 73 10.93 23.20 -42.70
C SER A 73 10.67 21.79 -42.14
N LEU A 74 10.94 20.76 -42.92
CA LEU A 74 10.85 19.35 -42.53
C LEU A 74 11.88 19.01 -41.43
N ALA A 75 13.09 19.58 -41.53
CA ALA A 75 14.11 19.45 -40.49
C ALA A 75 13.67 20.12 -39.18
N THR A 76 13.09 21.33 -39.23
CA THR A 76 12.54 21.99 -38.03
C THR A 76 11.36 21.23 -37.41
N LEU A 77 10.44 20.68 -38.22
CA LEU A 77 9.32 19.87 -37.71
C LEU A 77 9.81 18.59 -37.03
N SER A 78 10.80 17.92 -37.61
CA SER A 78 11.44 16.72 -37.03
C SER A 78 12.16 17.05 -35.71
N LEU A 79 12.88 18.18 -35.66
CA LEU A 79 13.54 18.65 -34.44
C LEU A 79 12.54 19.02 -33.35
N LEU A 80 11.45 19.72 -33.69
CA LEU A 80 10.35 20.03 -32.77
C LEU A 80 9.66 18.75 -32.26
N GLY A 81 9.45 17.77 -33.13
CA GLY A 81 8.94 16.44 -32.77
C GLY A 81 9.86 15.71 -31.80
N ALA A 82 11.17 15.71 -32.06
CA ALA A 82 12.18 15.12 -31.18
C ALA A 82 12.28 15.84 -29.83
N ILE A 83 12.18 17.17 -29.79
CA ILE A 83 12.14 17.96 -28.55
C ILE A 83 10.84 17.69 -27.77
N ALA A 84 9.69 17.59 -28.45
CA ALA A 84 8.42 17.26 -27.83
C ALA A 84 8.43 15.82 -27.25
N ALA A 85 8.92 14.85 -28.02
CA ALA A 85 9.12 13.48 -27.57
C ALA A 85 10.11 13.39 -26.41
N GLY A 86 11.23 14.12 -26.50
CA GLY A 86 12.23 14.25 -25.45
C GLY A 86 11.65 14.83 -24.16
N ARG A 87 10.81 15.87 -24.23
CA ARG A 87 10.10 16.43 -23.07
C ARG A 87 9.09 15.45 -22.48
N VAL A 88 8.35 14.71 -23.31
CA VAL A 88 7.42 13.67 -22.85
C VAL A 88 8.17 12.53 -22.15
N VAL A 89 9.32 12.10 -22.67
CA VAL A 89 10.19 11.10 -22.06
C VAL A 89 10.82 11.64 -20.76
N GLN A 90 11.29 12.88 -20.73
CA GLN A 90 11.89 13.50 -19.55
C GLN A 90 10.87 13.73 -18.42
N GLN A 91 9.62 14.08 -18.75
CA GLN A 91 8.50 14.13 -17.79
C GLN A 91 8.15 12.74 -17.23
N GLN A 92 8.32 11.68 -18.04
CA GLN A 92 8.17 10.29 -17.60
C GLN A 92 9.32 9.80 -16.71
N ILE A 93 10.52 10.41 -16.83
CA ILE A 93 11.74 10.01 -16.11
C ILE A 93 11.96 10.81 -14.81
N ARG A 94 11.14 11.83 -14.49
CA ARG A 94 11.27 12.54 -13.19
C ARG A 94 11.31 11.53 -12.03
N PRO A 95 12.44 11.38 -11.32
CA PRO A 95 12.56 10.43 -10.23
C PRO A 95 11.57 10.84 -9.15
N VAL A 96 10.67 9.94 -8.81
CA VAL A 96 9.76 10.13 -7.69
C VAL A 96 10.59 10.04 -6.42
N ARG A 97 10.49 11.06 -5.55
CA ARG A 97 11.08 10.98 -4.21
C ARG A 97 10.54 9.74 -3.52
N ALA A 98 11.45 8.87 -3.05
CA ALA A 98 11.09 7.74 -2.23
C ALA A 98 10.61 8.26 -0.87
N GLY A 99 9.35 8.00 -0.54
CA GLY A 99 8.78 8.34 0.78
C GLY A 99 8.64 9.84 1.08
N ALA A 100 8.03 10.14 2.23
CA ALA A 100 8.02 11.47 2.82
C ALA A 100 9.33 11.71 3.59
N SER A 101 9.75 12.98 3.69
CA SER A 101 10.87 13.33 4.58
C SER A 101 10.49 13.07 6.04
N PRO A 102 11.45 12.76 6.94
CA PRO A 102 11.16 12.58 8.36
C PRO A 102 10.39 13.75 8.98
N ALA A 103 10.69 14.98 8.57
CA ALA A 103 9.97 16.19 9.00
C ALA A 103 8.50 16.18 8.56
N HIS A 104 8.21 15.77 7.32
CA HIS A 104 6.82 15.64 6.84
C HIS A 104 6.09 14.51 7.57
N THR A 105 6.73 13.37 7.80
CA THR A 105 6.13 12.26 8.56
C THR A 105 5.81 12.68 10.00
N GLN A 106 6.71 13.45 10.64
CA GLN A 106 6.49 13.97 11.98
C GLN A 106 5.31 14.96 12.03
N LEU A 107 5.22 15.91 11.08
CA LEU A 107 4.10 16.85 10.99
C LEU A 107 2.77 16.12 10.74
N ALA A 108 2.75 15.18 9.79
CA ALA A 108 1.58 14.34 9.53
C ALA A 108 1.16 13.55 10.78
N GLY A 109 2.12 13.02 11.53
CA GLY A 109 1.88 12.35 12.80
C GLY A 109 1.16 13.23 13.84
N ARG A 110 1.45 14.54 13.89
CA ARG A 110 0.72 15.48 14.77
C ARG A 110 -0.75 15.58 14.37
N ILE A 111 -1.02 15.77 13.07
CA ILE A 111 -2.38 15.83 12.52
C ILE A 111 -3.14 14.52 12.78
N VAL A 112 -2.47 13.37 12.69
CA VAL A 112 -3.09 12.06 12.97
C VAL A 112 -3.54 11.95 14.42
N ARG A 113 -2.76 12.42 15.40
CA ARG A 113 -3.11 12.33 16.82
C ARG A 113 -4.42 13.04 17.14
N GLU A 114 -4.69 14.15 16.47
CA GLU A 114 -5.92 14.95 16.63
C GLU A 114 -7.07 14.49 15.72
N ASN A 115 -6.84 13.51 14.83
CA ASN A 115 -7.87 12.99 13.94
C ASN A 115 -8.65 11.83 14.60
N SER A 116 -9.89 11.61 14.15
CA SER A 116 -10.77 10.55 14.60
C SER A 116 -10.54 9.20 13.90
N ARG A 117 -9.55 9.07 13.00
CA ARG A 117 -9.28 7.83 12.25
C ARG A 117 -7.86 7.35 12.48
N ALA A 118 -7.72 6.25 13.22
CA ALA A 118 -6.43 5.73 13.63
C ALA A 118 -5.63 5.11 12.49
N ALA A 119 -6.29 4.55 11.48
CA ALA A 119 -5.64 3.98 10.30
C ALA A 119 -4.73 4.98 9.55
N ALA A 120 -4.96 6.29 9.69
CA ALA A 120 -4.09 7.34 9.15
C ALA A 120 -2.66 7.29 9.73
N GLY A 121 -2.46 6.64 10.88
CA GLY A 121 -1.15 6.37 11.47
C GLY A 121 -0.20 5.56 10.58
N LEU A 122 -0.71 4.88 9.54
CA LEU A 122 0.11 4.24 8.50
C LEU A 122 1.07 5.22 7.80
N VAL A 123 0.85 6.54 7.90
CA VAL A 123 1.82 7.56 7.43
C VAL A 123 3.19 7.41 8.09
N ALA A 124 3.25 6.88 9.32
CA ALA A 124 4.48 6.69 10.09
C ALA A 124 5.48 5.70 9.45
N LEU A 125 5.02 4.83 8.54
CA LEU A 125 5.90 3.94 7.76
C LEU A 125 6.87 4.71 6.84
N GLY A 126 6.58 5.97 6.52
CA GLY A 126 7.43 6.81 5.68
C GLY A 126 7.52 6.38 4.20
N ASP A 127 6.83 5.33 3.79
CA ASP A 127 6.81 4.78 2.43
C ASP A 127 5.88 5.51 1.46
N LYS A 128 5.10 6.48 1.97
CA LYS A 128 4.17 7.33 1.22
C LYS A 128 4.69 8.76 1.20
N GLN A 129 4.46 9.47 0.09
CA GLN A 129 4.56 10.93 0.05
C GLN A 129 3.38 11.55 0.78
N VAL A 130 3.60 12.76 1.30
CA VAL A 130 2.59 13.54 2.01
C VAL A 130 2.42 14.90 1.32
N LEU A 131 1.18 15.24 1.01
CA LEU A 131 0.77 16.54 0.46
C LEU A 131 -0.10 17.28 1.48
N PHE A 132 0.38 18.39 2.00
CA PHE A 132 -0.33 19.19 3.01
C PHE A 132 -1.28 20.23 2.40
N SER A 133 -2.33 20.55 3.17
CA SER A 133 -3.19 21.72 2.95
C SER A 133 -2.37 23.00 3.06
N ASN A 134 -2.92 24.12 2.59
CA ASN A 134 -2.22 25.39 2.71
C ASN A 134 -2.09 25.86 4.17
N ALA A 135 -3.04 25.47 5.03
CA ALA A 135 -3.00 25.76 6.46
C ALA A 135 -2.09 24.80 7.26
N GLY A 136 -1.67 23.68 6.66
CA GLY A 136 -0.80 22.70 7.32
C GLY A 136 -1.51 21.82 8.36
N ASP A 137 -2.84 21.85 8.40
CA ASP A 137 -3.73 21.14 9.34
C ASP A 137 -4.37 19.87 8.75
N ALA A 138 -4.16 19.62 7.46
CA ALA A 138 -4.65 18.44 6.76
C ALA A 138 -3.65 17.94 5.74
N PHE A 139 -3.73 16.66 5.38
CA PHE A 139 -2.86 16.07 4.37
C PHE A 139 -3.49 14.91 3.60
N LEU A 140 -2.87 14.61 2.46
CA LEU A 140 -3.05 13.39 1.68
C LEU A 140 -1.77 12.58 1.76
N MET A 141 -1.87 11.27 2.00
CA MET A 141 -0.74 10.35 1.86
C MET A 141 -0.91 9.48 0.61
N TYR A 142 0.10 9.44 -0.25
CA TYR A 142 0.01 8.79 -1.55
C TYR A 142 1.36 8.24 -2.01
N ALA A 143 1.33 7.30 -2.95
CA ALA A 143 2.53 6.79 -3.62
C ALA A 143 2.34 6.82 -5.14
N ARG A 144 3.44 6.93 -5.89
CA ARG A 144 3.40 6.83 -7.35
C ARG A 144 3.78 5.43 -7.81
N ARG A 145 2.93 4.82 -8.62
CA ARG A 145 3.23 3.62 -9.39
C ARG A 145 3.02 3.89 -10.87
N GLY A 146 4.05 3.71 -11.68
CA GLY A 146 4.00 4.02 -13.11
C GLY A 146 3.51 5.46 -13.37
N ARG A 147 2.36 5.58 -14.03
CA ARG A 147 1.70 6.87 -14.34
C ARG A 147 0.50 7.16 -13.43
N ARG A 148 0.49 6.63 -12.21
CA ARG A 148 -0.62 6.80 -11.27
C ARG A 148 -0.13 7.22 -9.90
N PHE A 149 -0.76 8.26 -9.35
CA PHE A 149 -0.77 8.54 -7.93
C PHE A 149 -1.89 7.74 -7.28
N VAL A 150 -1.53 6.89 -6.33
CA VAL A 150 -2.47 6.15 -5.51
C VAL A 150 -2.47 6.77 -4.12
N VAL A 151 -3.57 7.43 -3.78
CA VAL A 151 -3.82 8.00 -2.44
C VAL A 151 -4.38 6.90 -1.55
N LEU A 152 -3.88 6.82 -0.32
CA LEU A 152 -4.38 5.91 0.68
C LEU A 152 -5.40 6.63 1.58
N PHE A 153 -6.62 6.09 1.66
CA PHE A 153 -7.76 6.60 2.41
C PHE A 153 -8.24 7.99 1.96
N ASP A 154 -9.10 8.58 2.78
CA ASP A 154 -9.56 9.95 2.67
C ASP A 154 -8.44 10.94 3.05
N PRO A 155 -8.56 12.23 2.69
CA PRO A 155 -7.71 13.25 3.29
C PRO A 155 -7.85 13.25 4.83
N VAL A 156 -6.72 13.43 5.51
CA VAL A 156 -6.59 13.40 6.97
C VAL A 156 -6.61 14.85 7.47
N GLY A 157 -7.41 15.17 8.48
CA GLY A 157 -7.63 16.53 8.98
C GLY A 157 -9.04 17.08 8.68
N PRO A 158 -9.29 18.39 8.90
CA PRO A 158 -10.63 18.98 8.76
C PRO A 158 -11.25 18.79 7.38
N ARG A 159 -12.55 18.44 7.35
CA ARG A 159 -13.29 18.17 6.09
C ARG A 159 -13.34 19.37 5.14
N THR A 160 -13.29 20.58 5.69
CA THR A 160 -13.24 21.84 4.94
C THR A 160 -11.98 21.96 4.06
N ALA A 161 -10.88 21.29 4.42
CA ALA A 161 -9.64 21.29 3.65
C ALA A 161 -9.63 20.28 2.49
N TRP A 162 -10.57 19.31 2.48
CA TRP A 162 -10.55 18.19 1.54
C TRP A 162 -10.66 18.61 0.06
N PRO A 163 -11.58 19.51 -0.36
CA PRO A 163 -11.70 19.91 -1.77
C PRO A 163 -10.44 20.59 -2.30
N GLN A 164 -9.81 21.43 -1.48
CA GLN A 164 -8.55 22.09 -1.82
C GLN A 164 -7.42 21.07 -2.03
N LEU A 165 -7.27 20.12 -1.12
CA LEU A 165 -6.26 19.07 -1.19
C LEU A 165 -6.42 18.20 -2.44
N VAL A 166 -7.65 17.77 -2.74
CA VAL A 166 -7.95 16.99 -3.95
C VAL A 166 -7.61 17.78 -5.21
N THR A 167 -8.00 19.06 -5.26
CA THR A 167 -7.68 19.95 -6.38
C THR A 167 -6.18 20.11 -6.58
N LYS A 168 -5.43 20.30 -5.48
CA LYS A 168 -3.96 20.42 -5.49
C LYS A 168 -3.31 19.15 -6.04
N LEU A 169 -3.72 17.98 -5.53
CA LEU A 169 -3.20 16.69 -6.02
C LEU A 169 -3.51 16.45 -7.50
N LEU A 170 -4.73 16.76 -7.95
CA LEU A 170 -5.11 16.58 -9.35
C LEU A 170 -4.29 17.48 -10.28
N LYS A 171 -4.00 18.73 -9.86
CA LYS A 171 -3.09 19.63 -10.60
C LYS A 171 -1.66 19.08 -10.67
N GLU A 172 -1.12 18.58 -9.56
CA GLU A 172 0.21 17.96 -9.52
C GLU A 172 0.29 16.70 -10.39
N ALA A 173 -0.74 15.85 -10.34
CA ALA A 173 -0.83 14.66 -11.16
C ALA A 173 -0.87 15.03 -12.65
N LYS A 174 -1.70 16.01 -13.03
CA LYS A 174 -1.80 16.50 -14.41
C LYS A 174 -0.46 17.05 -14.91
N ALA A 175 0.24 17.84 -14.10
CA ALA A 175 1.55 18.41 -14.44
C ALA A 175 2.63 17.32 -14.68
N CYS A 176 2.49 16.15 -14.06
CA CYS A 176 3.38 15.02 -14.25
C CYS A 176 2.84 13.96 -15.24
N GLY A 177 1.75 14.25 -15.97
CA GLY A 177 1.11 13.30 -16.87
C GLY A 177 0.62 12.02 -16.18
N CYS A 178 0.30 12.12 -14.90
CA CYS A 178 -0.17 11.04 -14.04
C CYS A 178 -1.70 11.08 -13.85
N ARG A 179 -2.29 9.91 -13.65
CA ARG A 179 -3.69 9.72 -13.25
C ARG A 179 -3.77 9.61 -11.72
N VAL A 180 -4.96 9.80 -11.14
CA VAL A 180 -5.17 9.68 -9.70
C VAL A 180 -6.16 8.57 -9.38
N ALA A 181 -5.83 7.79 -8.35
CA ALA A 181 -6.73 6.85 -7.71
C ALA A 181 -6.70 7.07 -6.21
N PHE A 182 -7.87 7.17 -5.57
CA PHE A 182 -7.99 7.12 -4.13
C PHE A 182 -8.45 5.72 -3.73
N TYR A 183 -7.71 5.08 -2.84
CA TYR A 183 -7.87 3.70 -2.44
C TYR A 183 -8.43 3.60 -1.02
N GLN A 184 -9.50 2.82 -0.86
CA GLN A 184 -10.23 2.63 0.41
C GLN A 184 -10.81 3.93 0.99
N VAL A 185 -11.41 4.77 0.15
CA VAL A 185 -12.11 5.98 0.62
C VAL A 185 -13.45 5.66 1.27
N SER A 186 -13.84 6.44 2.26
CA SER A 186 -15.08 6.29 3.00
C SER A 186 -16.28 6.96 2.29
N PRO A 187 -17.53 6.69 2.73
CA PRO A 187 -18.71 7.39 2.26
C PRO A 187 -18.63 8.92 2.42
N ASP A 188 -17.90 9.40 3.43
CA ASP A 188 -17.76 10.84 3.70
C ASP A 188 -17.03 11.59 2.59
N PHE A 189 -16.15 10.91 1.85
CA PHE A 189 -15.35 11.52 0.78
C PHE A 189 -16.07 11.52 -0.57
N LEU A 190 -17.17 10.77 -0.72
CA LEU A 190 -17.86 10.60 -2.00
C LEU A 190 -18.34 11.92 -2.61
N PRO A 191 -18.90 12.89 -1.86
CA PRO A 191 -19.26 14.19 -2.43
C PRO A 191 -18.07 14.92 -3.04
N VAL A 192 -16.95 14.99 -2.31
CA VAL A 192 -15.71 15.63 -2.78
C VAL A 192 -15.15 14.91 -4.01
N ALA A 193 -15.21 13.58 -4.03
CA ALA A 193 -14.79 12.78 -5.17
C ALA A 193 -15.66 13.04 -6.41
N ALA A 194 -16.98 13.16 -6.24
CA ALA A 194 -17.92 13.44 -7.32
C ALA A 194 -17.71 14.83 -7.91
N ASP A 195 -17.55 15.86 -7.07
CA ASP A 195 -17.26 17.24 -7.49
C ASP A 195 -15.93 17.33 -8.26
N ALA A 196 -14.96 16.51 -7.87
CA ALA A 196 -13.67 16.39 -8.56
C ALA A 196 -13.72 15.54 -9.85
N GLY A 197 -14.90 15.05 -10.26
CA GLY A 197 -15.09 14.24 -11.46
C GLY A 197 -14.54 12.81 -11.36
N LEU A 198 -14.31 12.30 -10.14
CA LEU A 198 -13.83 10.95 -9.92
C LEU A 198 -14.98 9.94 -9.98
N ARG A 199 -14.68 8.77 -10.54
CA ARG A 199 -15.64 7.65 -10.59
C ARG A 199 -15.43 6.72 -9.41
N LEU A 200 -16.53 6.35 -8.76
CA LEU A 200 -16.56 5.56 -7.55
C LEU A 200 -16.86 4.09 -7.83
N PHE A 201 -16.09 3.22 -7.20
CA PHE A 201 -16.18 1.77 -7.35
C PHE A 201 -16.10 1.13 -5.96
N LYS A 202 -17.14 0.44 -5.49
CA LYS A 202 -17.09 -0.23 -4.19
C LYS A 202 -16.00 -1.32 -4.21
N LEU A 203 -15.14 -1.33 -3.18
CA LEU A 203 -14.05 -2.29 -2.99
C LEU A 203 -14.42 -3.43 -2.04
N GLY A 204 -15.24 -3.13 -1.03
CA GLY A 204 -15.62 -4.05 0.05
C GLY A 204 -16.07 -3.24 1.26
N ASP A 205 -16.09 -3.87 2.42
CA ASP A 205 -16.44 -3.21 3.68
C ASP A 205 -15.30 -3.32 4.70
N GLN A 206 -15.18 -2.32 5.58
CA GLN A 206 -14.40 -2.42 6.82
C GLN A 206 -15.30 -2.94 7.94
N ALA A 207 -14.72 -3.72 8.85
CA ALA A 207 -15.41 -4.19 10.05
C ALA A 207 -15.09 -3.25 11.21
N ILE A 208 -16.09 -2.49 11.65
CA ILE A 208 -15.96 -1.56 12.78
C ILE A 208 -16.74 -2.13 13.96
N VAL A 209 -16.08 -2.33 15.10
CA VAL A 209 -16.75 -2.80 16.33
C VAL A 209 -16.99 -1.63 17.26
N ASP A 210 -18.25 -1.38 17.64
CA ASP A 210 -18.61 -0.41 18.68
C ASP A 210 -18.24 -0.97 20.05
N LEU A 211 -17.22 -0.38 20.68
CA LEU A 211 -16.66 -0.86 21.94
C LEU A 211 -17.56 -0.52 23.14
N HIS A 212 -18.41 0.51 23.06
CA HIS A 212 -19.37 0.80 24.13
C HIS A 212 -20.39 -0.33 24.25
N ARG A 213 -20.85 -0.84 23.10
CA ARG A 213 -21.82 -1.93 23.00
C ARG A 213 -21.21 -3.31 23.14
N PHE A 214 -19.90 -3.45 22.95
CA PHE A 214 -19.21 -4.73 23.07
C PHE A 214 -19.21 -5.23 24.53
N ASP A 215 -20.00 -6.26 24.82
CA ASP A 215 -19.99 -6.97 26.10
C ASP A 215 -20.01 -8.48 25.83
N LEU A 216 -19.12 -9.21 26.48
CA LEU A 216 -19.06 -10.65 26.37
C LEU A 216 -20.15 -11.36 27.17
N LYS A 217 -20.98 -10.65 27.96
CA LYS A 217 -22.13 -11.22 28.68
C LYS A 217 -23.24 -11.67 27.71
N GLY A 218 -24.13 -12.57 28.15
CA GLY A 218 -25.28 -13.04 27.34
C GLY A 218 -25.01 -14.30 26.50
N GLY A 219 -26.02 -14.82 25.82
CA GLY A 219 -25.94 -16.10 25.09
C GLY A 219 -25.14 -16.03 23.78
N ASP A 220 -25.21 -14.89 23.09
CA ASP A 220 -24.69 -14.71 21.71
C ASP A 220 -23.17 -14.92 21.64
N TRP A 221 -22.46 -14.57 22.70
CA TRP A 221 -21.00 -14.65 22.81
C TRP A 221 -20.49 -15.97 23.42
N LEU A 222 -21.37 -16.95 23.68
CA LEU A 222 -20.99 -18.18 24.41
C LEU A 222 -19.84 -18.95 23.72
N LYS A 223 -19.85 -19.03 22.39
CA LYS A 223 -18.77 -19.70 21.63
C LYS A 223 -17.43 -18.96 21.81
N LEU A 224 -17.46 -17.64 21.74
CA LEU A 224 -16.27 -16.80 21.90
C LEU A 224 -15.72 -16.89 23.32
N ARG A 225 -16.57 -16.78 24.35
CA ARG A 225 -16.18 -16.99 25.76
C ARG A 225 -15.57 -18.37 25.99
N ARG A 226 -16.14 -19.43 25.43
CA ARG A 226 -15.59 -20.80 25.57
C ARG A 226 -14.21 -20.93 24.92
N SER A 227 -14.01 -20.31 23.75
CA SER A 227 -12.72 -20.27 23.04
C SER A 227 -11.64 -19.59 23.89
N ILE A 228 -11.99 -18.43 24.48
CA ILE A 228 -11.11 -17.61 25.31
C ILE A 228 -10.78 -18.28 26.64
N ASN A 229 -11.78 -18.76 27.37
CA ASN A 229 -11.57 -19.44 28.65
C ASN A 229 -10.74 -20.73 28.48
N ARG A 230 -10.81 -21.38 27.30
CA ARG A 230 -9.92 -22.50 26.97
C ARG A 230 -8.50 -22.01 26.70
N ALA A 231 -8.35 -20.99 25.86
CA ALA A 231 -7.04 -20.40 25.56
C ALA A 231 -6.28 -19.97 26.83
N GLU A 232 -6.95 -19.31 27.77
CA GLU A 232 -6.36 -18.91 29.05
C GLU A 232 -6.04 -20.11 29.95
N ARG A 233 -6.95 -21.09 30.04
CA ARG A 233 -6.70 -22.33 30.81
C ARG A 233 -5.50 -23.11 30.28
N ASP A 234 -5.30 -23.08 28.96
CA ASP A 234 -4.21 -23.76 28.26
C ASP A 234 -2.89 -22.94 28.32
N GLY A 235 -2.84 -21.86 29.13
CA GLY A 235 -1.62 -21.13 29.47
C GLY A 235 -1.33 -19.90 28.61
N LEU A 236 -2.27 -19.45 27.77
CA LEU A 236 -2.09 -18.21 27.02
C LEU A 236 -2.33 -16.98 27.87
N GLU A 237 -1.34 -16.10 27.92
CA GLU A 237 -1.35 -14.87 28.68
C GLU A 237 -1.36 -13.65 27.75
N PHE A 238 -2.27 -12.71 27.99
CA PHE A 238 -2.37 -11.47 27.22
C PHE A 238 -1.76 -10.29 27.97
N SER A 239 -1.06 -9.42 27.26
CA SER A 239 -0.66 -8.10 27.77
C SER A 239 -0.60 -7.04 26.67
N ILE A 240 -0.73 -5.77 27.04
CA ILE A 240 -0.46 -4.62 26.19
C ILE A 240 0.87 -4.04 26.63
N VAL A 241 1.80 -3.95 25.69
CA VAL A 241 3.13 -3.36 25.91
C VAL A 241 3.07 -1.90 25.46
N PRO A 242 3.35 -0.92 26.34
CA PRO A 242 3.34 0.48 25.99
C PRO A 242 4.52 0.82 25.06
N PRO A 243 4.42 1.87 24.21
CA PRO A 243 5.46 2.23 23.23
C PRO A 243 6.88 2.30 23.79
N ALA A 244 7.04 2.78 25.04
CA ALA A 244 8.33 2.93 25.71
C ALA A 244 9.05 1.61 25.99
N GLU A 245 8.31 0.51 26.14
CA GLU A 245 8.83 -0.82 26.50
C GLU A 245 8.97 -1.75 25.27
N VAL A 246 8.37 -1.39 24.12
CA VAL A 246 8.38 -2.22 22.91
C VAL A 246 9.80 -2.52 22.42
N SER A 247 10.75 -1.59 22.62
CA SER A 247 12.14 -1.76 22.19
C SER A 247 12.81 -3.00 22.77
N GLU A 248 12.44 -3.39 23.99
CA GLU A 248 13.02 -4.55 24.69
C GLU A 248 12.53 -5.88 24.11
N LEU A 249 11.38 -5.88 23.44
CA LEU A 249 10.74 -7.08 22.89
C LEU A 249 10.97 -7.25 21.39
N LEU A 250 11.62 -6.28 20.72
CA LEU A 250 11.73 -6.26 19.26
C LEU A 250 12.33 -7.52 18.66
N ASP A 251 13.30 -8.16 19.33
CA ASP A 251 13.95 -9.37 18.82
C ASP A 251 13.01 -10.59 18.92
N GLU A 252 12.21 -10.67 19.97
CA GLU A 252 11.21 -11.72 20.12
C GLU A 252 10.03 -11.53 19.15
N LEU A 253 9.59 -10.27 18.98
CA LEU A 253 8.59 -9.91 17.97
C LEU A 253 9.08 -10.21 16.55
N ALA A 254 10.37 -9.97 16.27
CA ALA A 254 10.99 -10.25 14.97
C ALA A 254 10.98 -11.76 14.68
N TYR A 255 11.31 -12.59 15.67
CA TYR A 255 11.23 -14.04 15.54
C TYR A 255 9.81 -14.51 15.16
N VAL A 256 8.77 -14.06 15.87
CA VAL A 256 7.37 -14.41 15.54
C VAL A 256 7.01 -13.95 14.13
N SER A 257 7.44 -12.75 13.77
CA SER A 257 7.24 -12.16 12.45
C SER A 257 7.84 -12.99 11.33
N ASP A 258 9.11 -13.39 11.48
CA ASP A 258 9.86 -14.14 10.47
C ASP A 258 9.29 -15.54 10.27
N VAL A 259 8.95 -16.24 11.37
CA VAL A 259 8.31 -17.56 11.31
C VAL A 259 6.93 -17.46 10.64
N TRP A 260 6.14 -16.43 10.97
CA TRP A 260 4.84 -16.22 10.35
C TRP A 260 4.95 -15.98 8.83
N LEU A 261 5.90 -15.15 8.40
CA LEU A 261 6.15 -14.86 6.98
C LEU A 261 6.61 -16.11 6.22
N ALA A 262 7.54 -16.87 6.80
CA ALA A 262 8.06 -18.11 6.22
C ALA A 262 6.95 -19.17 6.05
N HIS A 263 6.12 -19.37 7.08
CA HIS A 263 4.99 -20.31 7.04
C HIS A 263 3.99 -19.96 5.92
N HIS A 264 3.71 -18.68 5.72
CA HIS A 264 2.79 -18.20 4.69
C HIS A 264 3.44 -18.03 3.30
N LYS A 265 4.74 -18.34 3.16
CA LYS A 265 5.54 -18.09 1.94
C LYS A 265 5.34 -16.66 1.43
N ALA A 266 5.34 -15.70 2.36
CA ALA A 266 5.02 -14.31 2.12
C ALA A 266 6.23 -13.41 2.37
N GLY A 267 6.36 -12.37 1.56
CA GLY A 267 7.26 -11.24 1.85
C GLY A 267 6.52 -10.12 2.58
N GLU A 268 7.29 -9.18 3.11
CA GLU A 268 6.73 -7.92 3.62
C GLU A 268 5.92 -7.20 2.54
N LYS A 269 4.85 -6.55 2.98
CA LYS A 269 3.97 -5.73 2.12
C LYS A 269 4.38 -4.25 2.25
N GLY A 270 3.45 -3.34 2.03
CA GLY A 270 3.63 -1.91 2.27
C GLY A 270 2.41 -1.12 1.84
N PHE A 271 2.58 0.19 1.72
CA PHE A 271 1.58 1.15 1.31
C PHE A 271 0.37 1.21 2.25
N SER A 272 -0.59 0.29 2.10
CA SER A 272 -1.83 0.20 2.88
C SER A 272 -1.75 -0.79 4.06
N LEU A 273 -0.59 -1.39 4.29
CA LEU A 273 -0.35 -2.37 5.34
C LEU A 273 1.00 -2.08 5.97
N GLY A 274 1.09 -2.20 7.28
CA GLY A 274 2.36 -2.09 7.98
C GLY A 274 3.32 -3.22 7.69
N THR A 275 4.58 -2.90 7.97
CA THR A 275 5.72 -3.81 7.84
C THR A 275 6.44 -3.90 9.18
N PHE A 276 7.22 -4.97 9.40
CA PHE A 276 8.05 -5.08 10.59
C PHE A 276 9.23 -4.09 10.53
N GLN A 277 8.96 -2.82 10.86
CA GLN A 277 9.97 -1.79 11.05
C GLN A 277 10.05 -1.47 12.54
N ARG A 278 11.26 -1.57 13.12
CA ARG A 278 11.49 -1.37 14.55
C ARG A 278 10.97 -0.02 15.04
N CYS A 279 11.29 1.06 14.32
CA CYS A 279 10.81 2.40 14.65
C CYS A 279 9.28 2.55 14.56
N TYR A 280 8.64 1.86 13.60
CA TYR A 280 7.19 1.87 13.43
C TYR A 280 6.49 1.13 14.58
N LEU A 281 7.01 -0.02 14.99
CA LEU A 281 6.47 -0.77 16.12
C LEU A 281 6.66 -0.03 17.45
N CYS A 282 7.83 0.56 17.70
CA CYS A 282 8.08 1.35 18.90
C CYS A 282 7.23 2.64 18.99
N ALA A 283 6.59 3.07 17.90
CA ALA A 283 5.72 4.25 17.92
C ALA A 283 4.30 3.96 18.45
N HIS A 284 3.95 2.69 18.66
CA HIS A 284 2.58 2.25 18.96
C HIS A 284 2.56 1.21 20.08
N PRO A 285 1.46 1.13 20.86
CA PRO A 285 1.25 0.01 21.76
C PRO A 285 1.22 -1.31 20.98
N VAL A 286 1.76 -2.37 21.58
CA VAL A 286 1.78 -3.71 21.00
C VAL A 286 1.06 -4.67 21.94
N ALA A 287 -0.04 -5.25 21.47
CA ALA A 287 -0.68 -6.38 22.12
C ALA A 287 0.15 -7.64 21.87
N VAL A 288 0.41 -8.42 22.92
CA VAL A 288 1.14 -9.69 22.83
C VAL A 288 0.39 -10.81 23.53
N ILE A 289 0.50 -12.02 22.98
CA ILE A 289 0.13 -13.25 23.66
C ILE A 289 1.42 -14.02 23.99
N ARG A 290 1.56 -14.45 25.24
CA ARG A 290 2.62 -15.34 25.68
C ARG A 290 2.09 -16.74 25.95
N LEU A 291 2.94 -17.74 25.73
CA LEU A 291 2.77 -19.12 26.18
C LEU A 291 4.08 -19.53 26.83
N GLU A 292 4.04 -20.02 28.07
CA GLU A 292 5.24 -20.42 28.82
C GLU A 292 6.31 -19.31 28.85
N GLY A 293 5.87 -18.06 29.03
CA GLY A 293 6.75 -16.88 29.10
C GLY A 293 7.27 -16.35 27.76
N ARG A 294 6.99 -17.02 26.62
CA ARG A 294 7.45 -16.62 25.29
C ARG A 294 6.36 -15.99 24.46
N ILE A 295 6.65 -14.92 23.73
CA ILE A 295 5.69 -14.29 22.81
C ILE A 295 5.42 -15.24 21.64
N VAL A 296 4.15 -15.59 21.46
CA VAL A 296 3.68 -16.46 20.38
C VAL A 296 2.78 -15.73 19.38
N ALA A 297 2.27 -14.54 19.74
CA ALA A 297 1.54 -13.68 18.84
C ALA A 297 1.69 -12.22 19.25
N PHE A 298 1.59 -11.31 18.27
CA PHE A 298 1.52 -9.89 18.53
C PHE A 298 0.64 -9.16 17.52
N ALA A 299 0.15 -7.99 17.93
CA ALA A 299 -0.45 -7.01 17.03
C ALA A 299 -0.13 -5.58 17.49
N ASN A 300 0.27 -4.71 16.56
CA ASN A 300 0.39 -3.29 16.88
C ASN A 300 -0.97 -2.60 16.73
N ILE A 301 -1.22 -1.64 17.61
CA ILE A 301 -2.49 -0.92 17.66
C ILE A 301 -2.21 0.55 17.38
N LEU A 302 -2.71 1.04 16.25
CA LEU A 302 -2.67 2.44 15.92
C LEU A 302 -3.79 3.13 16.70
N THR A 303 -3.46 4.23 17.35
CA THR A 303 -4.37 4.99 18.20
C THR A 303 -4.25 6.48 17.94
N THR A 304 -5.25 7.24 18.40
CA THR A 304 -5.29 8.71 18.33
C THR A 304 -5.65 9.26 19.71
N GLU A 305 -5.30 10.52 19.97
CA GLU A 305 -5.60 11.17 21.25
C GLU A 305 -7.12 11.40 21.42
N THR A 306 -7.86 11.47 20.32
CA THR A 306 -9.33 11.64 20.33
C THR A 306 -10.08 10.44 20.91
N LYS A 307 -9.43 9.27 20.99
CA LYS A 307 -10.02 7.97 21.38
C LYS A 307 -11.30 7.60 20.60
N GLN A 308 -11.55 8.24 19.45
CA GLN A 308 -12.71 7.90 18.63
C GLN A 308 -12.54 6.56 17.92
N ASP A 309 -11.30 6.19 17.62
CA ASP A 309 -10.97 5.03 16.80
C ASP A 309 -9.61 4.45 17.23
N ALA A 310 -9.49 3.14 17.06
CA ALA A 310 -8.25 2.39 17.14
C ALA A 310 -8.20 1.43 15.95
N PHE A 311 -7.01 1.10 15.47
CA PHE A 311 -6.83 0.27 14.28
C PHE A 311 -5.76 -0.79 14.50
N ILE A 312 -6.07 -2.06 14.21
CA ILE A 312 -5.09 -3.15 14.23
C ILE A 312 -4.45 -3.26 12.84
N ASP A 313 -3.13 -3.16 12.77
CA ASP A 313 -2.38 -3.18 11.50
C ASP A 313 -1.62 -4.50 11.28
N LEU A 314 -0.42 -4.65 11.84
CA LEU A 314 0.26 -5.94 11.87
C LEU A 314 -0.40 -6.81 12.92
N MET A 315 -0.57 -8.07 12.54
CA MET A 315 -1.00 -9.13 13.43
C MET A 315 -0.36 -10.43 12.96
N ARG A 316 0.59 -10.94 13.76
CA ARG A 316 1.39 -12.13 13.43
C ARG A 316 1.42 -13.09 14.59
N HIS A 317 1.55 -14.37 14.29
CA HIS A 317 1.56 -15.42 15.30
C HIS A 317 2.35 -16.64 14.84
N LEU A 318 2.84 -17.43 15.79
CA LEU A 318 3.45 -18.71 15.51
C LEU A 318 2.36 -19.70 15.04
N PRO A 319 2.56 -20.39 13.90
CA PRO A 319 1.58 -21.32 13.38
C PRO A 319 1.46 -22.55 14.29
N GLY A 320 0.25 -23.07 14.42
CA GLY A 320 0.00 -24.31 15.18
C GLY A 320 0.01 -24.16 16.71
N THR A 321 0.22 -22.96 17.26
CA THR A 321 0.28 -22.76 18.72
C THR A 321 -1.02 -23.09 19.45
N HIS A 322 -2.12 -22.40 19.12
CA HIS A 322 -3.41 -22.65 19.78
C HIS A 322 -4.58 -22.11 18.94
N ARG A 323 -5.67 -22.89 18.83
CA ARG A 323 -6.82 -22.56 17.96
C ARG A 323 -7.59 -21.31 18.40
N GLY A 324 -7.66 -21.05 19.71
CA GLY A 324 -8.37 -19.90 20.30
C GLY A 324 -7.51 -18.65 20.46
N MET A 325 -6.23 -18.67 20.04
CA MET A 325 -5.28 -17.57 20.28
C MET A 325 -5.73 -16.24 19.63
N MET A 326 -6.21 -16.29 18.39
CA MET A 326 -6.66 -15.08 17.69
C MET A 326 -7.97 -14.54 18.27
N ASP A 327 -8.87 -15.42 18.69
CA ASP A 327 -10.10 -15.03 19.39
C ASP A 327 -9.76 -14.32 20.72
N LEU A 328 -8.82 -14.88 21.49
CA LEU A 328 -8.29 -14.29 22.73
C LEU A 328 -7.67 -12.91 22.47
N LEU A 329 -6.76 -12.81 21.49
CA LEU A 329 -6.06 -11.56 21.17
C LEU A 329 -7.04 -10.43 20.85
N PHE A 330 -7.98 -10.64 19.92
CA PHE A 330 -8.94 -9.60 19.55
C PHE A 330 -9.85 -9.20 20.69
N VAL A 331 -10.40 -10.16 21.43
CA VAL A 331 -11.30 -9.84 22.55
C VAL A 331 -10.57 -9.08 23.64
N LYS A 332 -9.35 -9.48 24.00
CA LYS A 332 -8.58 -8.78 25.02
C LYS A 332 -8.18 -7.38 24.57
N ILE A 333 -7.86 -7.18 23.29
CA ILE A 333 -7.66 -5.83 22.72
C ILE A 333 -8.96 -5.00 22.84
N MET A 334 -10.11 -5.54 22.44
CA MET A 334 -11.40 -4.84 22.51
C MET A 334 -11.75 -4.44 23.95
N LEU A 335 -11.57 -5.36 24.91
CA LEU A 335 -11.82 -5.09 26.32
C LEU A 335 -10.86 -4.03 26.89
N HIS A 336 -9.57 -4.09 26.52
CA HIS A 336 -8.58 -3.09 26.93
C HIS A 336 -8.92 -1.71 26.37
N LEU A 337 -9.18 -1.60 25.06
CA LEU A 337 -9.55 -0.35 24.42
C LEU A 337 -10.86 0.22 24.97
N LYS A 338 -11.84 -0.63 25.28
CA LYS A 338 -13.07 -0.24 25.97
C LYS A 338 -12.77 0.36 27.34
N ALA A 339 -11.91 -0.27 28.14
CA ALA A 339 -11.52 0.22 29.46
C ALA A 339 -10.77 1.56 29.37
N GLU A 340 -9.97 1.75 28.32
CA GLU A 340 -9.31 3.02 27.99
C GLU A 340 -10.26 4.09 27.44
N GLY A 341 -11.54 3.78 27.20
CA GLY A 341 -12.54 4.74 26.73
C GLY A 341 -12.54 4.97 25.23
N TYR A 342 -11.99 4.06 24.43
CA TYR A 342 -12.11 4.12 22.97
C TYR A 342 -13.55 3.82 22.53
N ARG A 343 -14.04 4.56 21.53
CA ARG A 343 -15.40 4.38 21.01
C ARG A 343 -15.53 3.16 20.10
N GLN A 344 -14.59 2.96 19.19
CA GLN A 344 -14.65 1.88 18.21
C GLN A 344 -13.28 1.28 17.90
N LEU A 345 -13.29 0.07 17.34
CA LEU A 345 -12.12 -0.61 16.81
C LEU A 345 -12.34 -0.92 15.31
N ASP A 346 -11.49 -0.35 14.45
CA ASP A 346 -11.38 -0.75 13.04
C ASP A 346 -10.50 -2.00 12.92
N MET A 347 -11.13 -3.13 12.57
CA MET A 347 -10.45 -4.41 12.32
C MET A 347 -9.87 -4.50 10.90
N GLY A 348 -9.99 -3.44 10.10
CA GLY A 348 -9.59 -3.32 8.71
C GLY A 348 -10.59 -3.91 7.72
N MET A 349 -10.20 -3.92 6.45
CA MET A 349 -11.03 -4.38 5.34
C MET A 349 -11.37 -5.88 5.40
N ALA A 350 -12.60 -6.22 5.03
CA ALA A 350 -12.97 -7.49 4.42
C ALA A 350 -13.26 -7.23 2.92
N PRO A 351 -12.28 -7.46 2.03
CA PRO A 351 -12.43 -7.15 0.62
C PRO A 351 -13.64 -7.86 0.00
N LEU A 352 -14.37 -7.14 -0.87
CA LEU A 352 -15.45 -7.66 -1.73
C LEU A 352 -16.70 -8.17 -0.97
N SER A 353 -16.78 -7.98 0.35
CA SER A 353 -18.02 -8.08 1.11
C SER A 353 -19.02 -7.00 0.67
N GLY A 354 -20.31 -7.30 0.79
CA GLY A 354 -21.38 -6.32 0.52
C GLY A 354 -21.47 -5.84 -0.94
N LEU A 355 -20.83 -6.52 -1.90
CA LEU A 355 -21.09 -6.31 -3.32
C LEU A 355 -22.43 -6.97 -3.70
N SER A 356 -23.44 -6.16 -3.99
CA SER A 356 -24.79 -6.64 -4.33
C SER A 356 -24.79 -7.55 -5.56
N ALA A 357 -25.31 -8.77 -5.41
CA ALA A 357 -25.41 -9.80 -6.44
C ALA A 357 -26.64 -9.64 -7.35
N ARG A 358 -27.06 -8.40 -7.68
CA ARG A 358 -28.21 -8.17 -8.57
C ARG A 358 -27.82 -8.49 -10.03
N PRO A 359 -28.69 -9.13 -10.85
CA PRO A 359 -28.39 -9.47 -12.25
C PRO A 359 -28.01 -8.28 -13.14
N THR A 360 -28.51 -7.08 -12.79
CA THR A 360 -28.25 -5.79 -13.44
C THR A 360 -26.98 -5.08 -12.94
N ALA A 361 -26.17 -5.72 -12.10
CA ALA A 361 -24.98 -5.09 -11.55
C ALA A 361 -23.97 -4.73 -12.66
N PRO A 362 -23.37 -3.51 -12.62
CA PRO A 362 -22.37 -3.06 -13.58
C PRO A 362 -21.25 -4.09 -13.79
N LEU A 363 -20.62 -4.08 -14.98
CA LEU A 363 -19.51 -4.97 -15.36
C LEU A 363 -18.40 -5.07 -14.28
N TRP A 364 -18.22 -4.00 -13.50
CA TRP A 364 -17.33 -3.93 -12.36
C TRP A 364 -17.65 -4.94 -11.24
N HIS A 365 -18.91 -5.21 -10.94
CA HIS A 365 -19.30 -6.21 -9.93
C HIS A 365 -19.00 -7.64 -10.39
N ARG A 366 -19.12 -7.90 -11.70
CA ARG A 366 -18.76 -9.21 -12.29
C ARG A 366 -17.24 -9.41 -12.24
N LEU A 367 -16.47 -8.37 -12.52
CA LEU A 367 -15.01 -8.39 -12.40
C LEU A 367 -14.54 -8.48 -10.94
N GLY A 368 -15.22 -7.78 -10.02
CA GLY A 368 -14.99 -7.88 -8.58
C GLY A 368 -15.24 -9.30 -8.06
N ARG A 369 -16.27 -9.99 -8.57
CA ARG A 369 -16.52 -11.41 -8.27
C ARG A 369 -15.38 -12.31 -8.78
N LEU A 370 -14.91 -12.07 -10.00
CA LEU A 370 -13.79 -12.83 -10.56
C LEU A 370 -12.47 -12.61 -9.78
N VAL A 371 -12.25 -11.41 -9.24
CA VAL A 371 -11.15 -11.11 -8.31
C VAL A 371 -11.39 -11.72 -6.92
N TYR A 372 -12.63 -11.80 -6.45
CA TYR A 372 -12.99 -12.47 -5.19
C TYR A 372 -12.70 -13.96 -5.23
N GLU A 373 -13.13 -14.60 -6.32
CA GLU A 373 -12.97 -16.04 -6.56
C GLU A 373 -11.50 -16.40 -6.84
N ASN A 374 -10.77 -15.59 -7.63
CA ASN A 374 -9.35 -15.85 -7.93
C ASN A 374 -8.37 -15.32 -6.88
N GLY A 375 -8.77 -14.34 -6.08
CA GLY A 375 -7.94 -13.73 -5.05
C GLY A 375 -7.90 -14.50 -3.74
N GLU A 376 -8.69 -15.59 -3.60
CA GLU A 376 -8.55 -16.56 -2.49
C GLU A 376 -7.11 -17.08 -2.32
N ARG A 377 -6.33 -17.13 -3.41
CA ARG A 377 -4.89 -17.48 -3.38
C ARG A 377 -3.97 -16.42 -2.75
N LEU A 378 -4.40 -15.16 -2.67
CA LEU A 378 -3.59 -14.02 -2.21
C LEU A 378 -4.02 -13.50 -0.82
N TYR A 379 -5.28 -13.68 -0.48
CA TYR A 379 -5.88 -13.35 0.81
C TYR A 379 -7.04 -14.34 1.01
N ASN A 380 -7.02 -15.11 2.10
CA ASN A 380 -8.12 -16.01 2.47
C ASN A 380 -9.39 -15.22 2.86
N PHE A 381 -10.05 -14.56 1.89
CA PHE A 381 -11.05 -13.51 2.12
C PHE A 381 -12.27 -14.02 2.90
N LYS A 382 -12.76 -15.23 2.59
CA LYS A 382 -13.88 -15.84 3.30
C LYS A 382 -13.55 -16.13 4.76
N GLY A 383 -12.34 -16.64 5.03
CA GLY A 383 -11.86 -16.88 6.39
C GLY A 383 -11.73 -15.59 7.20
N VAL A 384 -11.20 -14.52 6.58
CA VAL A 384 -11.05 -13.21 7.24
C VAL A 384 -12.42 -12.57 7.53
N HIS A 385 -13.36 -12.61 6.60
CA HIS A 385 -14.71 -12.07 6.82
C HIS A 385 -15.45 -12.86 7.91
N ALA A 386 -15.47 -14.19 7.82
CA ALA A 386 -16.14 -15.04 8.82
C ALA A 386 -15.52 -14.87 10.20
N PHE A 387 -14.20 -14.68 10.29
CA PHE A 387 -13.52 -14.36 11.53
C PHE A 387 -13.99 -13.02 12.12
N LYS A 388 -14.03 -11.96 11.32
CA LYS A 388 -14.48 -10.63 11.75
C LYS A 388 -15.96 -10.60 12.14
N ALA A 389 -16.80 -11.35 11.43
CA ALA A 389 -18.22 -11.47 11.71
C ALA A 389 -18.52 -12.05 13.11
N LYS A 390 -17.58 -12.77 13.73
CA LYS A 390 -17.72 -13.27 15.11
C LYS A 390 -17.91 -12.14 16.12
N PHE A 391 -17.48 -10.92 15.80
CA PHE A 391 -17.44 -9.76 16.69
C PHE A 391 -18.59 -8.78 16.45
N ASP A 392 -19.63 -9.20 15.70
CA ASP A 392 -20.80 -8.38 15.37
C ASP A 392 -20.44 -6.95 14.90
N PRO A 393 -19.56 -6.78 13.90
CA PRO A 393 -19.13 -5.47 13.47
C PRO A 393 -20.18 -4.76 12.60
N ASP A 394 -20.19 -3.43 12.67
CA ASP A 394 -20.81 -2.58 11.68
C ASP A 394 -19.97 -2.59 10.39
N TRP A 395 -20.53 -3.14 9.31
CA TRP A 395 -19.88 -3.21 8.01
C TRP A 395 -19.98 -1.88 7.27
N GLN A 396 -18.87 -1.13 7.20
CA GLN A 396 -18.84 0.16 6.52
C GLN A 396 -18.20 0.07 5.14
N PRO A 397 -18.87 0.49 4.05
CA PRO A 397 -18.33 0.35 2.71
C PRO A 397 -17.11 1.25 2.48
N ARG A 398 -16.17 0.75 1.68
CA ARG A 398 -15.02 1.52 1.17
C ARG A 398 -14.96 1.44 -0.35
N TYR A 399 -14.44 2.51 -0.95
CA TYR A 399 -14.49 2.71 -2.39
C TYR A 399 -13.09 2.96 -2.96
N LEU A 400 -12.98 2.72 -4.26
CA LEU A 400 -11.92 3.17 -5.13
C LEU A 400 -12.49 4.35 -5.94
N ALA A 401 -11.86 5.52 -5.85
CA ALA A 401 -12.20 6.68 -6.67
C ALA A 401 -11.12 6.90 -7.73
N VAL A 402 -11.46 6.89 -9.02
CA VAL A 402 -10.47 7.03 -10.11
C VAL A 402 -10.79 8.17 -11.07
N SER A 403 -9.74 8.82 -11.57
CA SER A 403 -9.83 9.80 -12.65
C SER A 403 -9.95 9.09 -14.01
N GLY A 404 -11.14 8.99 -14.61
CA GLY A 404 -11.35 8.47 -15.97
C GLY A 404 -12.16 7.16 -16.08
N LYS A 405 -12.77 6.91 -17.26
CA LYS A 405 -13.79 5.85 -17.44
C LYS A 405 -13.26 4.41 -17.40
N ARG A 406 -12.02 4.17 -17.82
CA ARG A 406 -11.42 2.82 -17.97
C ARG A 406 -10.23 2.60 -17.01
N GLU A 407 -10.21 3.35 -15.90
CA GLU A 407 -9.04 3.41 -15.01
C GLU A 407 -9.14 2.54 -13.76
N ALA A 408 -10.30 1.95 -13.49
CA ALA A 408 -10.53 1.19 -12.27
C ALA A 408 -9.64 -0.06 -12.17
N LEU A 409 -9.60 -0.90 -13.21
CA LEU A 409 -8.78 -2.11 -13.21
C LEU A 409 -7.27 -1.79 -13.19
N PRO A 410 -6.74 -0.89 -14.04
CA PRO A 410 -5.34 -0.47 -13.93
C PRO A 410 -4.99 0.11 -12.56
N ALA A 411 -5.91 0.85 -11.93
CA ALA A 411 -5.69 1.38 -10.58
C ALA A 411 -5.60 0.28 -9.52
N VAL A 412 -6.45 -0.75 -9.59
CA VAL A 412 -6.36 -1.92 -8.70
C VAL A 412 -5.03 -2.64 -8.88
N VAL A 413 -4.58 -2.86 -10.12
CA VAL A 413 -3.29 -3.52 -10.41
C VAL A 413 -2.11 -2.71 -9.86
N ASP A 414 -2.07 -1.41 -10.14
CA ASP A 414 -1.00 -0.54 -9.62
C ASP A 414 -0.99 -0.50 -8.09
N THR A 415 -2.17 -0.47 -7.46
CA THR A 415 -2.31 -0.50 -6.01
C THR A 415 -1.83 -1.83 -5.43
N ALA A 416 -2.22 -2.95 -6.04
CA ALA A 416 -1.76 -4.28 -5.62
C ALA A 416 -0.23 -4.40 -5.70
N LEU A 417 0.38 -3.84 -6.75
CA LEU A 417 1.84 -3.81 -6.91
C LEU A 417 2.53 -2.88 -5.90
N LEU A 418 1.89 -1.79 -5.48
CA LEU A 418 2.41 -0.96 -4.37
C LEU A 418 2.37 -1.73 -3.06
N ILE A 419 1.27 -2.42 -2.78
CA ILE A 419 1.09 -3.20 -1.55
C ILE A 419 2.05 -4.39 -1.51
N SER A 420 2.35 -5.03 -2.64
CA SER A 420 3.24 -6.19 -2.70
C SER A 420 4.73 -5.84 -2.76
N GLY A 421 5.11 -4.56 -2.64
CA GLY A 421 6.50 -4.09 -2.79
C GLY A 421 7.10 -4.24 -4.21
N GLY A 422 6.23 -4.33 -5.22
CA GLY A 422 6.58 -4.37 -6.64
C GLY A 422 6.83 -5.78 -7.20
N VAL A 423 7.07 -5.84 -8.52
CA VAL A 423 7.19 -7.10 -9.29
C VAL A 423 8.36 -7.97 -8.80
N ARG A 424 9.45 -7.36 -8.29
CA ARG A 424 10.64 -8.08 -7.82
C ARG A 424 10.39 -8.94 -6.58
N GLN A 425 9.53 -8.52 -5.66
CA GLN A 425 9.13 -9.35 -4.51
C GLN A 425 8.10 -10.42 -4.89
N LEU A 426 7.30 -10.17 -5.93
CA LEU A 426 6.33 -11.15 -6.45
C LEU A 426 7.01 -12.36 -7.14
N VAL A 427 8.16 -12.12 -7.78
CA VAL A 427 8.94 -13.13 -8.53
C VAL A 427 9.96 -13.86 -7.64
N ARG A 428 10.28 -13.33 -6.45
CA ARG A 428 11.22 -13.95 -5.50
C ARG A 428 10.57 -15.06 -4.64
N ARG A 429 9.38 -15.52 -5.04
CA ARG A 429 8.59 -16.58 -4.40
C ARG A 429 9.06 -17.98 -4.77
#